data_AF-A0A7J5BD71-F1
#
_entry.id   AF-A0A7J5BD71-F1
#
_cell.length_a   1.000
_cell.length_b   1.000
_cell.length_c   1.000
_cell.angle_alpha   90.00
_cell.angle_beta   90.00
_cell.angle_gamma   90.00
#
_symmetry.space_group_name_H-M   'P 1'
#
loop_
_entity.id
_entity.type
_entity.pdbx_description
1 polymer ?
#
loop_
_entity_poly.entity_id
_entity_poly.type
_entity_poly.pdbx_seq_one_letter_code
_entity_poly.pdbx_strand_id
1 'polypeptide(L)'
;MVERDLDSPGELRRKLIEALLAYERAETELEELAAARQARELADAMEFEAIRSARDARVSWAKIGTVYGLTKQGAQQRFGEKLAAAPDPDIANS
;
A
#
# COMPACT_ATOMS: atom_id res chain seq x y z
N MET A 1 -7.88 3.14 -22.44
CA MET A 1 -8.18 3.48 -21.03
C MET A 1 -8.02 2.19 -20.25
N VAL A 2 -6.84 1.97 -19.66
CA VAL A 2 -6.58 0.78 -18.85
C VAL A 2 -7.10 1.16 -17.46
N GLU A 3 -8.20 0.56 -17.04
CA GLU A 3 -8.59 0.57 -15.63
C GLU A 3 -7.34 0.14 -14.86
N ARG A 4 -6.78 1.05 -14.05
CA ARG A 4 -5.75 0.65 -13.10
C ARG A 4 -6.51 -0.18 -12.07
N ASP A 5 -6.61 -1.49 -12.33
CA ASP A 5 -6.91 -2.48 -11.31
C ASP A 5 -5.90 -2.23 -10.19
N LEU A 6 -6.31 -1.49 -9.17
CA LEU A 6 -5.60 -1.47 -7.92
C LEU A 6 -5.68 -2.91 -7.44
N ASP A 7 -4.55 -3.60 -7.49
CA ASP A 7 -4.42 -4.98 -7.04
C ASP A 7 -5.22 -5.15 -5.75
N SER A 8 -6.20 -6.06 -5.77
CA SER A 8 -7.01 -6.32 -4.57
C SER A 8 -6.08 -6.66 -3.38
N PRO A 9 -6.48 -6.41 -2.12
CA PRO A 9 -5.64 -6.77 -0.97
C PRO A 9 -5.17 -8.24 -0.99
N GLY A 10 -6.02 -9.15 -1.50
CA GLY A 10 -5.68 -10.56 -1.69
C GLY A 10 -4.59 -10.78 -2.75
N GLU A 11 -4.62 -10.00 -3.83
CA GLU A 11 -3.62 -10.03 -4.91
C GLU A 11 -2.28 -9.44 -4.46
N LEU A 12 -2.28 -8.29 -3.78
CA LEU A 12 -1.06 -7.71 -3.21
C LEU A 12 -0.37 -8.68 -2.26
N ARG A 13 -1.14 -9.35 -1.39
CA ARG A 13 -0.60 -10.39 -0.49
C ARG A 13 0.03 -11.54 -1.27
N ARG A 14 -0.65 -12.04 -2.31
CA ARG A 14 -0.13 -13.13 -3.15
C ARG A 14 1.17 -12.73 -3.84
N LYS A 15 1.19 -11.57 -4.50
CA LYS A 15 2.38 -11.03 -5.18
C LYS A 15 3.53 -10.81 -4.19
N LEU A 16 3.26 -10.33 -2.98
CA LEU A 16 4.28 -10.15 -1.94
C LEU A 16 4.91 -11.48 -1.53
N ILE A 17 4.09 -12.52 -1.32
CA ILE A 17 4.60 -13.87 -1.03
C ILE A 17 5.45 -14.39 -2.18
N GLU A 18 5.01 -14.20 -3.43
CA GLU A 18 5.77 -14.60 -4.62
C GLU A 18 7.12 -13.87 -4.70
N ALA A 19 7.18 -12.56 -4.41
CA ALA A 19 8.42 -11.79 -4.39
C ALA A 19 9.38 -12.23 -3.28
N LEU A 20 8.86 -12.57 -2.09
CA LEU A 20 9.67 -13.11 -0.99
C LEU A 20 10.24 -14.49 -1.31
N LEU A 21 9.44 -15.35 -1.96
CA LEU A 21 9.91 -16.65 -2.46
C LEU A 21 10.96 -16.50 -3.56
N ALA A 22 10.82 -15.50 -4.43
CA ALA A 22 11.83 -15.19 -5.45
C ALA A 22 13.14 -14.71 -4.81
N TYR A 23 13.06 -13.91 -3.75
CA TYR A 23 14.23 -13.49 -2.97
C TYR A 23 14.97 -14.68 -2.35
N GLU A 24 14.24 -15.63 -1.74
CA GLU A 24 14.82 -16.83 -1.14
C GLU A 24 15.46 -17.78 -2.18
N ARG A 25 14.94 -17.78 -3.40
CA ARG A 25 15.40 -18.66 -4.49
C ARG A 25 16.41 -18.01 -5.43
N ALA A 26 16.79 -16.75 -5.20
CA ALA A 26 17.69 -16.03 -6.08
C ALA A 26 19.04 -16.78 -6.18
N GLU A 27 19.53 -16.97 -7.41
CA GLU A 27 20.82 -17.63 -7.65
C GLU A 27 21.94 -16.61 -7.89
N THR A 28 21.57 -15.34 -8.08
CA THR A 28 22.49 -14.22 -8.31
C THR A 28 22.16 -13.00 -7.44
N GLU A 29 23.15 -12.16 -7.19
CA GLU A 29 23.00 -10.95 -6.39
C GLU A 29 22.03 -9.94 -7.03
N LEU A 30 21.95 -9.93 -8.36
CA LEU A 30 21.04 -9.04 -9.08
C LEU A 30 19.58 -9.51 -8.98
N GLU A 31 19.34 -10.82 -9.04
CA GLU A 31 18.01 -11.41 -8.80
C GLU A 31 17.55 -11.16 -7.37
N GLU A 32 18.45 -11.33 -6.39
CA GLU A 32 18.19 -11.04 -4.99
C GLU A 32 17.75 -9.56 -4.82
N LEU A 33 18.53 -8.63 -5.37
CA LEU A 33 18.21 -7.20 -5.29
C LEU A 33 16.88 -6.85 -5.98
N ALA A 34 16.61 -7.45 -7.14
CA ALA A 34 15.37 -7.24 -7.87
C ALA A 34 14.15 -7.73 -7.07
N ALA A 35 14.23 -8.93 -6.51
CA ALA A 35 13.18 -9.52 -5.69
C ALA A 35 12.94 -8.72 -4.39
N ALA A 36 14.01 -8.29 -3.72
CA ALA A 36 13.92 -7.43 -2.53
C ALA A 36 13.24 -6.09 -2.84
N ARG A 37 13.62 -5.45 -3.96
CA ARG A 37 12.99 -4.21 -4.42
C ARG A 37 11.50 -4.41 -4.67
N GLN A 38 11.12 -5.49 -5.35
CA GLN A 38 9.73 -5.82 -5.64
C GLN A 38 8.94 -6.09 -4.36
N ALA A 39 9.48 -6.86 -3.42
CA ALA A 39 8.85 -7.14 -2.14
C ALA A 39 8.60 -5.85 -1.34
N ARG A 40 9.56 -4.90 -1.31
CA ARG A 40 9.37 -3.60 -0.68
C ARG A 40 8.20 -2.83 -1.30
N GLU A 41 8.15 -2.73 -2.63
CA GLU A 41 7.08 -1.98 -3.33
C GLU A 41 5.69 -2.59 -3.08
N LEU A 42 5.61 -3.92 -3.04
CA LEU A 42 4.36 -4.63 -2.74
C LEU A 42 3.95 -4.47 -1.27
N ALA A 43 4.92 -4.47 -0.34
CA ALA A 43 4.65 -4.19 1.07
C ALA A 43 4.15 -2.76 1.28
N ASP A 44 4.76 -1.77 0.61
CA ASP A 44 4.32 -0.37 0.64
C ASP A 44 2.89 -0.22 0.09
N ALA A 45 2.57 -0.91 -1.01
CA ALA A 45 1.22 -0.91 -1.58
C ALA A 45 0.20 -1.58 -0.64
N MET A 46 0.56 -2.71 -0.04
CA MET A 46 -0.30 -3.41 0.93
C MET A 46 -0.54 -2.58 2.20
N GLU A 47 0.48 -1.87 2.69
CA GLU A 47 0.35 -0.91 3.78
C GLU A 47 -0.65 0.19 3.43
N PHE A 48 -0.51 0.80 2.25
CA PHE A 48 -1.39 1.87 1.81
C PHE A 48 -2.84 1.42 1.71
N GLU A 49 -3.10 0.23 1.15
CA GLU A 49 -4.44 -0.36 1.09
C GLU A 49 -5.01 -0.66 2.47
N ALA A 50 -4.19 -1.11 3.43
CA ALA A 50 -4.62 -1.29 4.81
C ALA A 50 -5.01 0.03 5.48
N ILE A 51 -4.26 1.10 5.23
CA ILE A 51 -4.60 2.45 5.70
C ILE A 51 -5.92 2.92 5.05
N ARG A 52 -6.08 2.73 3.74
CA ARG A 52 -7.32 3.06 3.01
C ARG A 52 -8.52 2.34 3.61
N SER A 53 -8.42 1.02 3.77
CA SER A 53 -9.47 0.20 4.38
C SER A 53 -9.80 0.65 5.81
N ALA A 54 -8.81 1.01 6.61
CA ALA A 54 -9.04 1.56 7.96
C ALA A 54 -9.80 2.90 7.90
N ARG A 55 -9.48 3.77 6.92
CA ARG A 55 -10.20 5.03 6.71
C ARG A 55 -11.64 4.82 6.24
N ASP A 56 -11.87 3.86 5.35
CA ASP A 56 -13.22 3.46 4.90
C ASP A 56 -14.05 2.92 6.07
N ALA A 57 -13.42 2.17 6.98
CA ALA A 57 -14.00 1.74 8.26
C ALA A 57 -14.11 2.85 9.33
N ARG A 58 -13.91 4.12 8.94
CA ARG A 58 -13.97 5.33 9.79
C ARG A 58 -13.00 5.33 10.99
N VAL A 59 -11.92 4.55 10.94
CA VAL A 59 -10.85 4.61 11.95
C VAL A 59 -10.17 5.97 11.90
N SER A 60 -10.09 6.68 13.03
CA SER A 60 -9.55 8.05 13.07
C SER A 60 -8.05 8.10 12.79
N TRP A 61 -7.59 9.23 12.22
CA TRP A 61 -6.16 9.50 12.02
C TRP A 61 -5.32 9.41 13.29
N ALA A 62 -5.91 9.70 14.45
CA ALA A 62 -5.22 9.54 15.73
C ALA A 62 -4.92 8.07 16.03
N LYS A 63 -5.90 7.17 15.82
CA LYS A 63 -5.73 5.71 16.02
C LYS A 63 -4.74 5.12 15.01
N ILE A 64 -4.82 5.54 13.75
CA ILE A 64 -3.86 5.14 12.71
C ILE A 64 -2.46 5.63 13.10
N GLY A 65 -2.33 6.90 13.51
CA GLY A 65 -1.05 7.48 13.95
C GLY A 65 -0.39 6.72 15.10
N THR A 66 -1.16 6.17 16.03
CA THR A 66 -0.63 5.34 17.13
C THR A 66 0.18 4.14 16.62
N VAL A 67 -0.23 3.48 15.52
CA VAL A 67 0.51 2.35 14.92
C VAL A 67 1.91 2.79 14.47
N TYR A 68 2.04 4.04 14.04
CA TYR A 68 3.26 4.61 13.50
C TYR A 68 4.07 5.45 14.50
N GLY A 69 3.63 5.55 15.75
CA GLY A 69 4.21 6.50 16.71
C GLY A 69 4.06 7.97 16.29
N LEU A 70 3.04 8.28 15.48
CA LEU A 70 2.76 9.63 14.97
C LEU A 70 1.61 10.29 15.72
N THR A 71 1.64 11.63 15.74
CA THR A 71 0.46 12.42 16.12
C THR A 71 -0.62 12.31 15.05
N LYS A 72 -1.87 12.70 15.40
CA LYS A 72 -2.98 12.79 14.44
C LYS A 72 -2.60 13.59 13.18
N GLN A 73 -1.99 14.77 13.36
CA GLN A 73 -1.61 15.65 12.27
C GLN A 73 -0.48 15.04 11.43
N GLY A 74 0.52 14.43 12.06
CA GLY A 74 1.61 13.74 11.35
C GLY A 74 1.10 12.56 10.50
N ALA A 75 0.15 11.78 11.01
CA ALA A 75 -0.50 10.72 10.25
C ALA A 75 -1.33 11.27 9.08
N GLN A 76 -2.13 12.32 9.32
CA GLN A 76 -2.94 12.94 8.28
C GLN A 76 -2.09 13.55 7.16
N GLN A 77 -0.98 14.21 7.48
CA GLN A 77 -0.07 14.76 6.47
C GLN A 77 0.59 13.64 5.66
N ARG A 78 1.12 12.62 6.34
CA ARG A 78 1.85 11.52 5.68
C ARG A 78 0.97 10.66 4.77
N PHE A 79 -0.25 10.35 5.21
CA PHE A 79 -1.11 9.38 4.54
C PHE A 79 -2.35 9.99 3.90
N GLY A 80 -2.89 11.06 4.49
CA GLY A 80 -4.08 11.74 3.99
C GLY A 80 -3.84 12.43 2.65
N GLU A 81 -2.67 13.05 2.43
CA GLU A 81 -2.32 13.64 1.13
C GLU A 81 -2.22 12.57 0.02
N LYS A 82 -1.63 11.42 0.35
CA LYS A 82 -1.52 10.28 -0.59
C LYS A 82 -2.88 9.67 -0.94
N LEU A 83 -3.83 9.66 0.01
CA LEU A 83 -5.19 9.18 -0.22
C LEU A 83 -6.05 10.18 -0.99
N ALA A 84 -5.88 11.49 -0.76
CA ALA A 84 -6.59 12.54 -1.48
C ALA A 84 -6.12 12.70 -2.95
N ALA A 85 -4.89 12.26 -3.26
CA ALA A 85 -4.35 12.26 -4.62
C ALA A 85 -4.85 11.09 -5.49
N ALA A 86 -5.60 10.14 -4.92
CA ALA A 86 -6.31 9.13 -5.70
C ALA A 86 -7.62 9.73 -6.26
N PRO A 87 -7.93 9.61 -7.56
CA PRO A 87 -9.12 10.20 -8.14
C PRO A 87 -10.38 9.60 -7.49
N ASP A 88 -11.29 10.49 -7.07
CA ASP A 88 -12.57 10.17 -6.46
C ASP A 88 -13.50 9.51 -7.51
N PRO A 89 -13.98 8.26 -7.32
CA PRO A 89 -14.83 7.58 -8.29
C PRO A 89 -16.25 8.19 -8.40
N ASP A 90 -16.63 9.13 -7.53
CA ASP A 90 -18.01 9.63 -7.41
C ASP A 90 -18.27 11.01 -8.10
N ILE A 91 -17.29 11.57 -8.83
CA ILE A 91 -17.47 12.85 -9.57
C ILE A 91 -17.88 12.61 -11.05
N ALA A 92 -18.04 11.36 -11.48
CA ALA A 92 -18.37 11.04 -12.88
C ALA A 92 -19.88 11.05 -13.23
N ASN A 93 -20.75 11.54 -12.34
CA ASN A 93 -22.19 11.64 -12.63
C ASN A 93 -22.82 12.88 -11.99
N SER A 94 -22.55 14.06 -12.54
CA SER A 94 -23.31 15.29 -12.30
C SER A 94 -23.32 16.16 -13.55
#